data_AF-A0A7C6SAI7-F1
#
_entry.id   AF-A0A7C6SAI7-F1
#
_cell.length_a   1.000
_cell.length_b   1.000
_cell.length_c   1.000
_cell.angle_alpha   90.00
_cell.angle_beta   90.00
_cell.angle_gamma   90.00
#
_symmetry.space_group_name_H-M   'P 1'
#
loop_
_entity.id
_entity.type
_entity.pdbx_description
1 polymer ?
#
loop_
_entity_poly.entity_id
_entity_poly.type
_entity_poly.pdbx_seq_one_letter_code
_entity_poly.pdbx_strand_id
1 'polypeptide(L)'
;MKIQISAKNYSMSDKLRTYIEKKIGKLEKYFDEDVTANIVVSKQRETPKLEATITAKQAVFRAEKANDSIYEAVDMVTDKLANQMSKLKGKLEARYKENKALKLEFIPEHEEELTDNEMKIVRRKRLELSPMVEEEAILQMEMLGHDFFVFLDMDTDSVSVVYKRKGKAYGIIETEI
;
A
#
# COMPACT_ATOMS: atom_id res chain seq x y z
N MET A 1 -1.31 -0.81 -15.59
CA MET A 1 -0.42 0.37 -15.38
C MET A 1 -0.48 1.29 -16.60
N LYS A 2 -0.52 2.62 -16.43
CA LYS A 2 -0.43 3.57 -17.55
C LYS A 2 1.03 3.97 -17.77
N ILE A 3 1.61 3.54 -18.89
CA ILE A 3 3.01 3.83 -19.24
C ILE A 3 3.06 4.98 -20.25
N GLN A 4 3.70 6.08 -19.88
CA GLN A 4 3.97 7.22 -20.75
C GLN A 4 5.46 7.28 -21.06
N ILE A 5 5.81 7.14 -22.34
CA ILE A 5 7.19 7.18 -22.82
C ILE A 5 7.41 8.50 -23.56
N SER A 6 8.38 9.28 -23.11
CA SER A 6 8.82 10.52 -23.73
C SER A 6 10.28 10.40 -24.15
N ALA A 7 10.61 10.80 -25.37
CA ALA A 7 11.98 10.83 -25.88
C ALA A 7 12.39 12.29 -26.14
N LYS A 8 13.55 12.71 -25.61
CA LYS A 8 14.13 14.04 -25.80
C LYS A 8 15.49 13.89 -26.48
N ASN A 9 15.58 14.36 -27.73
CA ASN A 9 16.79 14.27 -28.54
C ASN A 9 17.29 12.83 -28.77
N TYR A 10 16.39 11.85 -28.83
CA TYR A 10 16.70 10.44 -29.07
C TYR A 10 15.69 9.80 -30.03
N SER A 11 16.17 9.00 -30.98
CA SER A 11 15.31 8.26 -31.91
C SER A 11 14.81 6.97 -31.25
N MET A 12 13.54 6.99 -30.83
CA MET A 12 12.88 5.83 -30.26
C MET A 12 12.55 4.83 -31.39
N SER A 13 13.16 3.64 -31.37
CA SER A 13 12.73 2.53 -32.24
C SER A 13 11.60 1.74 -31.56
N ASP A 14 10.67 1.19 -32.35
CA ASP A 14 9.59 0.33 -31.83
C ASP A 14 10.12 -0.83 -31.00
N LYS A 15 11.27 -1.41 -31.39
CA LYS A 15 11.95 -2.46 -30.63
C LYS A 15 12.32 -2.02 -29.20
N LEU A 16 12.80 -0.78 -29.06
CA LEU A 16 13.18 -0.23 -27.76
C LEU A 16 11.93 0.08 -26.92
N ARG A 17 10.85 0.55 -27.55
CA ARG A 17 9.57 0.80 -26.88
C ARG A 17 9.01 -0.49 -26.29
N THR A 18 8.90 -1.54 -27.09
CA THR A 18 8.44 -2.85 -26.63
C THR A 18 9.35 -3.43 -25.54
N TYR A 19 10.67 -3.20 -25.63
CA TYR A 19 11.61 -3.63 -24.60
C TYR A 19 11.34 -2.96 -23.25
N ILE A 20 11.15 -1.63 -23.25
CA ILE A 20 10.82 -0.86 -22.05
C ILE A 20 9.47 -1.27 -21.48
N GLU A 21 8.44 -1.40 -22.32
CA GLU A 21 7.10 -1.85 -21.90
C GLU A 21 7.16 -3.24 -21.27
N LYS A 22 7.93 -4.18 -21.83
CA LYS A 22 8.09 -5.53 -21.28
C LYS A 22 8.84 -5.55 -19.95
N LYS A 23 9.90 -4.74 -19.81
CA LYS A 23 10.70 -4.66 -18.58
C LYS A 23 9.94 -3.98 -17.45
N ILE A 24 9.25 -2.88 -17.74
CA ILE A 24 8.45 -2.14 -16.76
C ILE A 24 7.14 -2.87 -16.45
N GLY A 25 6.57 -3.62 -17.41
CA GLY A 25 5.44 -4.51 -17.16
C GLY A 25 5.73 -5.58 -16.10
N LYS A 26 6.98 -6.01 -15.91
CA LYS A 26 7.34 -6.91 -14.79
C LYS A 26 7.14 -6.26 -13.43
N LEU A 27 7.20 -4.92 -13.35
CA LEU A 27 6.98 -4.17 -12.13
C LEU A 27 5.49 -4.09 -11.76
N GLU A 28 4.56 -4.43 -12.66
CA GLU A 28 3.11 -4.52 -12.34
C GLU A 28 2.83 -5.51 -11.22
N LYS A 29 3.64 -6.57 -11.06
CA LYS A 29 3.51 -7.54 -9.94
C LYS A 29 3.66 -6.92 -8.55
N TYR A 30 4.17 -5.70 -8.45
CA TYR A 30 4.36 -5.00 -7.18
C TYR A 30 3.24 -3.98 -6.88
N PHE A 31 2.22 -3.86 -7.75
CA PHE A 31 1.18 -2.84 -7.62
C PHE A 31 -0.22 -3.37 -7.93
N ASP A 32 -1.19 -3.08 -7.06
CA ASP A 32 -2.60 -3.51 -7.20
C ASP A 32 -3.52 -2.44 -7.83
N GLU A 33 -3.15 -1.15 -7.86
CA GLU A 33 -4.03 -0.07 -8.36
C GLU A 33 -3.31 1.01 -9.20
N ASP A 34 -3.98 1.49 -10.25
CA ASP A 34 -3.69 2.64 -11.14
C ASP A 34 -2.32 3.35 -11.01
N VAL A 35 -1.24 2.64 -11.32
CA VAL A 35 0.11 3.21 -11.37
C VAL A 35 0.35 3.92 -12.69
N THR A 36 0.88 5.14 -12.62
CA THR A 36 1.36 5.89 -13.79
C THR A 36 2.89 5.88 -13.80
N ALA A 37 3.49 5.43 -14.89
CA ALA A 37 4.93 5.42 -15.09
C ALA A 37 5.32 6.35 -16.24
N ASN A 38 6.10 7.36 -15.89
CA ASN A 38 6.65 8.34 -16.82
C ASN A 38 8.11 8.02 -17.06
N ILE A 39 8.45 7.68 -18.30
CA ILE A 39 9.81 7.32 -18.70
C ILE A 39 10.29 8.38 -19.68
N VAL A 40 11.38 9.03 -19.33
CA VAL A 40 12.04 10.03 -20.16
C VAL A 40 13.39 9.50 -20.59
N VAL A 41 13.54 9.30 -21.89
CA VAL A 41 14.83 8.98 -22.51
C VAL A 41 15.42 10.28 -23.04
N SER A 42 16.61 10.64 -22.60
CA SER A 42 17.34 11.81 -23.07
C SER A 42 18.73 11.43 -23.57
N LYS A 43 19.21 12.06 -24.64
CA LYS A 43 20.61 11.96 -25.06
C LYS A 43 21.34 13.25 -24.69
N GLN A 44 22.34 13.17 -23.82
CA GLN A 44 23.19 14.32 -23.47
C GLN A 44 24.59 14.06 -24.04
N ARG A 45 24.93 14.75 -25.13
CA ARG A 45 26.15 14.51 -25.92
C ARG A 45 26.16 13.09 -26.51
N GLU A 46 26.97 12.19 -25.95
CA GLU A 46 27.21 10.81 -26.43
C GLU A 46 26.57 9.73 -25.54
N THR A 47 26.21 10.06 -24.30
CA THR A 47 25.66 9.07 -23.35
C THR A 47 24.13 9.16 -23.27
N PRO A 48 23.39 8.08 -23.57
CA PRO A 48 21.96 8.02 -23.29
C PRO A 48 21.71 7.98 -21.78
N LYS A 49 20.73 8.77 -21.35
CA LYS A 49 20.27 8.90 -19.97
C LYS A 49 18.79 8.56 -19.91
N LEU A 50 18.44 7.64 -19.03
CA LEU A 50 17.07 7.22 -18.78
C LEU A 50 16.65 7.67 -17.37
N GLU A 51 15.53 8.40 -17.33
CA GLU A 51 14.85 8.77 -16.10
C GLU A 51 13.48 8.09 -16.08
N ALA A 52 13.19 7.34 -15.02
CA ALA A 52 11.90 6.73 -14.80
C ALA A 52 11.32 7.25 -13.49
N THR A 53 10.11 7.82 -13.57
CA THR A 53 9.30 8.25 -12.42
C THR A 53 8.02 7.43 -12.39
N ILE A 54 7.81 6.67 -11.33
CA ILE A 54 6.62 5.86 -11.09
C ILE A 54 5.85 6.49 -9.94
N THR A 55 4.63 6.91 -10.22
CA THR A 55 3.72 7.48 -9.22
C THR A 55 2.68 6.43 -8.87
N ALA A 56 2.71 5.99 -7.61
CA ALA A 56 1.70 5.12 -7.00
C ALA A 56 0.96 5.89 -5.89
N LYS A 57 -0.24 5.42 -5.49
CA LYS A 57 -1.08 6.06 -4.46
C LYS A 57 -0.32 6.36 -3.16
N GLN A 58 0.61 5.49 -2.78
CA GLN A 58 1.31 5.54 -1.49
C GLN A 58 2.75 6.08 -1.56
N ALA A 59 3.35 6.17 -2.76
CA ALA A 59 4.74 6.58 -2.91
C ALA A 59 5.08 6.99 -4.35
N VAL A 60 6.03 7.90 -4.49
CA VAL A 60 6.65 8.27 -5.77
C VAL A 60 8.07 7.68 -5.82
N PHE A 61 8.34 6.88 -6.83
CA PHE A 61 9.65 6.28 -7.07
C PHE A 61 10.31 6.96 -8.27
N ARG A 62 11.56 7.41 -8.10
CA ARG A 62 12.35 8.00 -9.19
C ARG A 62 13.71 7.32 -9.28
N ALA A 63 14.09 6.97 -10.50
CA ALA A 63 15.40 6.41 -10.80
C ALA A 63 15.95 7.04 -12.08
N GLU A 64 17.23 7.38 -12.03
CA GLU A 64 18.00 7.97 -13.11
C GLU A 64 19.28 7.13 -13.31
N LYS A 65 19.59 6.79 -14.56
CA LYS A 65 20.89 6.24 -14.97
C LYS A 65 21.32 6.74 -16.34
N ALA A 66 22.62 7.01 -16.49
CA ALA A 66 23.28 7.23 -17.76
C ALA A 66 24.28 6.09 -17.98
N ASN A 67 24.31 5.53 -19.19
CA ASN A 67 25.21 4.44 -19.60
C ASN A 67 25.51 4.56 -21.09
N ASP A 68 26.52 3.83 -21.56
CA ASP A 68 26.89 3.81 -22.99
C ASP A 68 25.83 3.10 -23.85
N SER A 69 25.18 2.07 -23.29
CA SER A 69 24.05 1.37 -23.90
C SER A 69 22.74 1.70 -23.20
N ILE A 70 21.73 2.11 -23.98
CA ILE A 70 20.39 2.40 -23.46
C ILE A 70 19.71 1.15 -22.87
N TYR A 71 20.00 -0.04 -23.41
CA TYR A 71 19.43 -1.29 -22.90
C TYR A 71 19.92 -1.61 -21.49
N GLU A 72 21.19 -1.32 -21.21
CA GLU A 72 21.77 -1.47 -19.87
C GLU A 72 21.20 -0.41 -18.92
N ALA A 73 21.00 0.83 -19.39
CA ALA A 73 20.36 1.87 -18.60
C ALA A 73 18.93 1.48 -18.17
N VAL A 74 18.15 0.87 -19.07
CA VAL A 74 16.81 0.33 -18.78
C VAL A 74 16.89 -0.73 -17.68
N ASP A 75 17.82 -1.66 -17.79
CA ASP A 75 17.95 -2.77 -16.84
C ASP A 75 18.35 -2.26 -15.45
N MET A 76 19.36 -1.38 -15.37
CA MET A 76 19.79 -0.78 -14.12
C MET A 76 18.71 0.06 -13.45
N VAL A 77 17.91 0.79 -14.22
CA VAL A 77 16.78 1.57 -13.69
C VAL A 77 15.69 0.64 -13.19
N THR A 78 15.38 -0.43 -13.92
CA THR A 78 14.40 -1.44 -13.52
C THR A 78 14.80 -2.11 -12.21
N ASP A 79 16.06 -2.52 -12.06
CA ASP A 79 16.56 -3.16 -10.84
C ASP A 79 16.56 -2.20 -9.65
N LYS A 80 16.92 -0.93 -9.86
CA LYS A 80 16.89 0.09 -8.81
C LYS A 80 15.46 0.35 -8.32
N LEU A 81 14.51 0.44 -9.24
CA LEU A 81 13.09 0.60 -8.93
C LEU A 81 12.53 -0.64 -8.21
N ALA A 82 12.83 -1.85 -8.70
CA ALA A 82 12.43 -3.10 -8.06
C ALA A 82 12.95 -3.20 -6.62
N ASN A 83 14.20 -2.80 -6.38
CA ASN A 83 14.79 -2.78 -5.04
C ASN A 83 14.13 -1.74 -4.12
N GLN A 84 13.82 -0.54 -4.61
CA GLN A 84 13.09 0.47 -3.84
C GLN A 84 11.68 0.00 -3.47
N MET A 85 10.99 -0.64 -4.42
CA MET A 85 9.65 -1.20 -4.21
C MET A 85 9.69 -2.39 -3.25
N SER A 86 10.64 -3.31 -3.40
CA SER A 86 10.83 -4.44 -2.50
C SER A 86 11.15 -4.01 -1.07
N LYS A 87 11.96 -2.96 -0.89
CA LYS A 87 12.20 -2.37 0.45
C LYS A 87 10.96 -1.75 1.04
N LEU A 88 10.15 -1.07 0.23
CA LEU A 88 8.90 -0.44 0.71
C LEU A 88 7.86 -1.53 1.04
N LYS A 89 7.67 -2.52 0.17
CA LYS A 89 6.84 -3.71 0.43
C LYS A 89 7.34 -4.46 1.65
N GLY A 90 8.64 -4.69 1.79
CA GLY A 90 9.24 -5.35 2.96
C GLY A 90 9.08 -4.55 4.25
N LYS A 91 9.14 -3.21 4.21
CA LYS A 91 8.85 -2.35 5.37
C LYS A 91 7.36 -2.32 5.71
N LEU A 92 6.49 -2.29 4.71
CA LEU A 92 5.05 -2.42 4.89
C LEU A 92 4.71 -3.81 5.42
N GLU A 93 5.24 -4.88 4.84
CA GLU A 93 5.08 -6.26 5.28
C GLU A 93 5.70 -6.51 6.64
N ALA A 94 6.81 -5.87 7.01
CA ALA A 94 7.39 -5.94 8.36
C ALA A 94 6.49 -5.24 9.37
N ARG A 95 6.03 -4.00 9.07
CA ARG A 95 4.99 -3.33 9.88
C ARG A 95 3.71 -4.15 9.95
N TYR A 96 3.33 -4.80 8.85
CA TYR A 96 2.16 -5.67 8.76
C TYR A 96 2.38 -7.00 9.46
N LYS A 97 3.61 -7.57 9.54
CA LYS A 97 3.99 -8.83 10.20
C LYS A 97 4.16 -8.68 11.69
N GLU A 98 4.74 -7.58 12.14
CA GLU A 98 4.68 -7.14 13.54
C GLU A 98 3.21 -6.96 13.97
N ASN A 99 2.37 -6.44 13.06
CA ASN A 99 0.92 -6.45 13.20
C ASN A 99 0.24 -7.77 12.78
N LYS A 100 0.89 -8.81 12.25
CA LYS A 100 0.19 -9.99 11.66
C LYS A 100 -0.21 -11.02 12.70
N ALA A 101 0.45 -10.99 13.87
CA ALA A 101 -0.13 -11.58 15.07
C ALA A 101 -1.50 -10.95 15.41
N LEU A 102 -1.74 -9.68 15.02
CA LEU A 102 -3.01 -8.97 15.15
C LEU A 102 -3.88 -8.99 13.85
N LYS A 103 -3.40 -9.53 12.72
CA LYS A 103 -4.00 -9.36 11.37
C LYS A 103 -4.46 -10.63 10.68
N LEU A 104 -4.60 -11.76 11.38
CA LEU A 104 -5.37 -12.89 10.82
C LEU A 104 -6.85 -12.53 10.56
N GLU A 105 -7.31 -11.36 11.01
CA GLU A 105 -8.67 -10.86 10.81
C GLU A 105 -8.93 -10.11 9.49
N PHE A 106 -7.89 -9.83 8.70
CA PHE A 106 -8.01 -9.02 7.48
C PHE A 106 -7.50 -9.76 6.24
N ILE A 107 -8.34 -10.66 5.73
CA ILE A 107 -8.41 -10.91 4.29
C ILE A 107 -9.65 -10.12 3.80
N PRO A 108 -9.49 -9.10 2.95
CA PRO A 108 -10.62 -8.59 2.18
C PRO A 108 -10.85 -9.57 1.03
N GLU A 109 -11.88 -10.40 1.14
CA GLU A 109 -12.47 -11.04 -0.02
C GLU A 109 -13.38 -10.00 -0.69
N HIS A 110 -13.30 -9.89 -2.01
CA HIS A 110 -13.91 -8.86 -2.85
C HIS A 110 -15.19 -8.21 -2.30
N GLU A 111 -15.20 -6.88 -2.26
CA GLU A 111 -16.45 -6.10 -2.18
C GLU A 111 -17.25 -6.35 -3.47
N GLU A 112 -18.16 -7.32 -3.44
CA GLU A 112 -19.29 -7.31 -4.37
C GLU A 112 -20.15 -6.08 -4.05
N GLU A 113 -20.47 -5.27 -5.06
CA GLU A 113 -21.32 -4.08 -4.96
C GLU A 113 -22.69 -4.44 -4.35
N LEU A 114 -22.88 -4.10 -3.07
CA LEU A 114 -24.15 -4.27 -2.38
C LEU A 114 -25.12 -3.17 -2.83
N THR A 115 -26.22 -3.56 -3.49
CA THR A 115 -27.33 -2.67 -3.85
C THR A 115 -28.01 -2.11 -2.60
N ASP A 116 -28.33 -0.81 -2.66
CA ASP A 116 -28.58 0.13 -1.55
C ASP A 116 -29.88 -0.09 -0.73
N ASN A 117 -30.49 -1.29 -0.72
CA ASN A 117 -31.86 -1.45 -0.20
C ASN A 117 -32.17 -2.69 0.66
N GLU A 118 -31.17 -3.40 1.18
CA GLU A 118 -31.41 -4.48 2.14
C GLU A 118 -30.46 -4.38 3.34
N MET A 119 -31.01 -4.22 4.55
CA MET A 119 -30.25 -4.35 5.80
C MET A 119 -29.81 -5.82 5.98
N LYS A 120 -28.68 -6.18 5.38
CA LYS A 120 -28.07 -7.51 5.51
C LYS A 120 -26.90 -7.44 6.49
N ILE A 121 -26.81 -8.41 7.39
CA ILE A 121 -25.60 -8.62 8.19
C ILE A 121 -24.53 -9.20 7.25
N VAL A 122 -23.65 -8.32 6.76
CA VAL A 122 -22.62 -8.67 5.78
C VAL A 122 -21.48 -9.50 6.36
N ARG A 123 -21.27 -9.45 7.68
CA ARG A 123 -20.15 -10.11 8.34
C ARG A 123 -20.46 -10.44 9.79
N ARG A 124 -20.02 -11.61 10.24
CA ARG A 124 -20.01 -12.01 11.66
C ARG A 124 -18.58 -12.31 12.06
N LYS A 125 -18.08 -11.60 13.07
CA LYS A 125 -16.73 -11.76 13.60
C LYS A 125 -16.83 -12.25 15.04
N ARG A 126 -16.08 -13.30 15.37
CA ARG A 126 -15.84 -13.72 16.76
C ARG A 126 -14.42 -13.32 17.10
N LEU A 127 -14.27 -12.65 18.23
CA LEU A 127 -13.00 -12.15 18.74
C LEU A 127 -12.80 -12.76 20.13
N GLU A 128 -11.55 -13.13 20.43
CA GLU A 128 -11.16 -13.53 21.77
C GLU A 128 -10.82 -12.27 22.55
N LEU A 129 -11.50 -12.06 23.67
CA LEU A 129 -11.31 -10.88 24.50
C LEU A 129 -10.06 -11.06 25.37
N SER A 130 -9.13 -10.13 25.24
CA SER A 130 -8.00 -10.02 26.16
C SER A 130 -8.31 -8.96 27.22
N PRO A 131 -8.05 -9.23 28.51
CA PRO A 131 -8.17 -8.23 29.56
C PRO A 131 -7.19 -7.08 29.29
N MET A 132 -7.68 -5.84 29.31
CA MET A 132 -6.85 -4.63 29.19
C MET A 132 -7.54 -3.43 29.84
N VAL A 133 -6.79 -2.35 30.03
CA VAL A 133 -7.31 -1.07 30.55
C VAL A 133 -7.87 -0.18 29.43
N GLU A 134 -8.73 0.77 29.78
CA GLU A 134 -9.38 1.68 28.81
C GLU A 134 -8.39 2.40 27.89
N GLU A 135 -7.30 2.92 28.46
CA GLU A 135 -6.27 3.66 27.72
C GLU A 135 -5.57 2.77 26.68
N GLU A 136 -5.34 1.51 27.04
CA GLU A 136 -4.76 0.51 26.16
C GLU A 136 -5.75 0.15 25.04
N ALA A 137 -7.04 0.01 25.36
CA ALA A 137 -8.09 -0.22 24.37
C ALA A 137 -8.19 0.94 23.36
N ILE A 138 -8.08 2.21 23.81
CA ILE A 138 -8.03 3.38 22.93
C ILE A 138 -6.82 3.30 22.01
N LEU A 139 -5.64 3.01 22.54
CA LEU A 139 -4.42 2.90 21.75
C LEU A 139 -4.53 1.81 20.68
N GLN A 140 -5.04 0.62 21.05
CA GLN A 140 -5.28 -0.47 20.11
C GLN A 140 -6.29 -0.08 19.03
N MET A 141 -7.39 0.59 19.41
CA MET A 141 -8.38 1.10 18.46
C MET A 141 -7.76 2.08 17.45
N GLU A 142 -6.93 3.02 17.92
CA GLU A 142 -6.25 3.98 17.05
C GLU A 142 -5.24 3.32 16.12
N MET A 143 -4.45 2.37 16.63
CA MET A 143 -3.45 1.63 15.86
C MET A 143 -4.09 0.77 14.77
N LEU A 144 -5.25 0.16 15.06
CA LEU A 144 -6.01 -0.63 14.09
C LEU A 144 -6.80 0.23 13.10
N GLY A 145 -6.94 1.53 13.36
CA GLY A 145 -7.71 2.44 12.53
C GLY A 145 -9.22 2.18 12.60
N HIS A 146 -9.71 1.54 13.66
CA HIS A 146 -11.13 1.29 13.85
C HIS A 146 -11.86 2.50 14.47
N ASP A 147 -13.17 2.52 14.28
CA ASP A 147 -14.06 3.50 14.93
C ASP A 147 -14.56 3.01 16.30
N PHE A 148 -14.46 1.71 16.57
CA PHE A 148 -14.76 1.10 17.85
C PHE A 148 -13.83 -0.09 18.14
N PHE A 149 -13.68 -0.47 19.40
CA PHE A 149 -12.90 -1.62 19.84
C PHE A 149 -13.56 -2.27 21.06
N VAL A 150 -13.70 -3.60 21.02
CA VAL A 150 -14.32 -4.40 22.08
C VAL A 150 -13.23 -5.07 22.89
N PHE A 151 -13.27 -4.93 24.21
CA PHE A 151 -12.27 -5.48 25.13
C PHE A 151 -12.93 -5.99 26.42
N LEU A 152 -12.19 -6.78 27.19
CA LEU A 152 -12.57 -7.13 28.56
C LEU A 152 -11.87 -6.12 29.48
N ASP A 153 -12.64 -5.38 30.24
CA ASP A 153 -12.11 -4.38 31.16
C ASP A 153 -11.54 -5.06 32.41
N MET A 154 -10.31 -4.71 32.80
CA MET A 154 -9.67 -5.27 33.98
C MET A 154 -10.25 -4.76 35.30
N ASP A 155 -10.85 -3.56 35.31
CA ASP A 155 -11.37 -2.95 36.53
C ASP A 155 -12.78 -3.44 36.86
N THR A 156 -13.61 -3.62 35.83
CA THR A 156 -15.00 -4.06 35.99
C THR A 156 -15.23 -5.55 35.68
N ASP A 157 -14.22 -6.26 35.16
CA ASP A 157 -14.30 -7.65 34.67
C ASP A 157 -15.47 -7.86 33.67
N SER A 158 -15.85 -6.80 32.97
CA SER A 158 -16.98 -6.77 32.04
C SER A 158 -16.53 -6.46 30.62
N VAL A 159 -17.33 -6.88 29.64
CA VAL A 159 -17.05 -6.55 28.24
C VAL A 159 -17.39 -5.09 28.00
N SER A 160 -16.42 -4.32 27.53
CA SER A 160 -16.57 -2.89 27.25
C SER A 160 -16.21 -2.58 25.80
N VAL A 161 -16.82 -1.53 25.26
CA VAL A 161 -16.59 -1.07 23.89
C VAL A 161 -16.19 0.39 23.91
N VAL A 162 -14.95 0.68 23.51
CA VAL A 162 -14.52 2.05 23.26
C VAL A 162 -14.83 2.46 21.82
N TYR A 163 -15.24 3.70 21.57
CA TYR A 163 -15.54 4.20 20.24
C TYR A 163 -15.18 5.68 20.06
N LYS A 164 -14.97 6.10 18.81
CA LYS A 164 -14.65 7.48 18.45
C LYS A 164 -15.89 8.37 18.44
N ARG A 165 -15.78 9.53 19.07
CA ARG A 165 -16.77 10.62 19.04
C ARG A 165 -16.22 11.80 18.22
N LYS A 166 -17.11 12.69 17.79
CA LYS A 166 -16.73 13.90 17.03
C LYS A 166 -15.70 14.72 17.81
N GLY A 167 -14.65 15.19 17.14
CA GLY A 167 -13.66 16.11 17.72
C GLY A 167 -12.49 15.45 18.48
N LYS A 168 -12.09 14.21 18.11
CA LYS A 168 -11.03 13.43 18.80
C LYS A 168 -11.34 13.08 20.26
N ALA A 169 -12.63 13.01 20.60
CA ALA A 169 -13.07 12.49 21.88
C ALA A 169 -13.35 10.99 21.77
N TYR A 170 -13.22 10.26 22.86
CA TYR A 170 -13.56 8.84 22.95
C TYR A 170 -14.78 8.67 23.87
N GLY A 171 -15.61 7.68 23.57
CA GLY A 171 -16.68 7.23 24.45
C GLY A 171 -16.50 5.75 24.76
N ILE A 172 -16.97 5.33 25.93
CA ILE A 172 -17.00 3.93 26.34
C ILE A 172 -18.46 3.48 26.49
N ILE A 173 -18.73 2.22 26.16
CA ILE A 173 -19.98 1.51 26.42
C ILE A 173 -19.61 0.34 27.30
N GLU A 174 -20.04 0.38 28.55
CA GLU A 174 -19.90 -0.72 29.49
C GLU A 174 -21.10 -1.66 29.34
N THR A 175 -20.88 -2.95 29.59
CA THR A 175 -21.98 -3.93 29.66
C THR A 175 -22.06 -4.49 31.07
N GLU A 176 -23.25 -4.40 31.66
CA GLU A 176 -23.58 -5.04 32.93
C GLU A 176 -24.64 -6.11 32.63
N ILE A 177 -24.58 -7.26 33.31
CA ILE A 177 -25.49 -8.40 33.10
C ILE A 177 -26.60 -8.38 34.16
#